data_AF-A0A7V7Z701-F1
#
_entry.id   AF-A0A7V7Z701-F1
#
_cell.length_a   1.000
_cell.length_b   1.000
_cell.length_c   1.000
_cell.angle_alpha   90.00
_cell.angle_beta   90.00
_cell.angle_gamma   90.00
#
_symmetry.space_group_name_H-M   'P 1'
#
loop_
_entity.id
_entity.type
_entity.pdbx_description
1 polymer ?
#
loop_
_entity_poly.entity_id
_entity_poly.type
_entity_poly.pdbx_seq_one_letter_code
_entity_poly.pdbx_strand_id
1 'polypeptide(L)'
;MSTFASALYAVSVPTFDISLLAVVQVSLILVAVSAFALLFKPLLVGIARAMVLVVRPKLSREQRLARQQLREEQALKLRQQA
;
A
#
# COMPACT_ATOMS: atom_id res chain seq x y z
N MET A 1 -29.71 -30.89 -40.55
CA MET A 1 -29.86 -29.80 -39.54
C MET A 1 -28.63 -29.65 -38.62
N SER A 2 -27.61 -30.51 -38.69
CA SER A 2 -26.41 -30.44 -37.84
C SER A 2 -25.34 -29.43 -38.31
N THR A 3 -25.25 -29.16 -39.61
CA THR A 3 -24.21 -28.26 -40.18
C THR A 3 -24.33 -26.82 -39.70
N PHE A 4 -25.56 -26.32 -39.52
CA PHE A 4 -25.80 -24.97 -39.04
C PHE A 4 -25.40 -24.81 -37.56
N ALA A 5 -25.68 -25.81 -36.72
CA ALA A 5 -25.25 -25.81 -35.33
C ALA A 5 -23.72 -25.86 -35.19
N SER A 6 -23.03 -26.65 -36.01
CA SER A 6 -21.56 -26.71 -36.03
C SER A 6 -20.94 -25.40 -36.53
N ALA A 7 -21.54 -24.73 -37.51
CA ALA A 7 -21.07 -23.43 -37.99
C ALA A 7 -21.19 -22.32 -36.93
N LEU A 8 -22.28 -22.33 -36.15
CA LEU A 8 -22.45 -21.39 -35.03
C LEU A 8 -21.43 -21.66 -33.92
N TYR A 9 -21.12 -22.92 -33.62
CA TYR A 9 -20.12 -23.27 -32.60
C TYR A 9 -18.69 -22.88 -33.01
N ALA A 10 -18.32 -23.09 -34.27
CA ALA A 10 -17.01 -22.69 -34.79
C ALA A 10 -16.77 -21.18 -34.75
N VAL A 11 -17.83 -20.37 -34.90
CA VAL A 11 -17.76 -18.90 -34.85
C VAL A 11 -17.78 -18.34 -33.42
N SER A 12 -18.33 -19.09 -32.46
CA SER A 12 -18.60 -18.58 -31.10
C SER A 12 -17.60 -19.04 -30.04
N VAL A 13 -16.63 -19.90 -30.37
CA VAL A 13 -15.56 -20.26 -29.44
C VAL A 13 -14.41 -19.24 -29.60
N PRO A 14 -14.20 -18.32 -28.65
CA PRO A 14 -12.98 -17.51 -28.63
C PRO A 14 -11.79 -18.45 -28.41
N THR A 15 -11.00 -18.66 -29.47
CA THR A 15 -9.74 -19.41 -29.41
C THR A 15 -8.70 -18.51 -28.78
N PHE A 16 -8.50 -18.68 -27.47
CA PHE A 16 -7.44 -18.03 -26.75
C PHE A 16 -6.11 -18.73 -27.07
N ASP A 17 -5.37 -18.21 -28.04
CA ASP A 17 -4.01 -18.65 -28.38
C ASP A 17 -3.00 -18.19 -27.33
N ILE A 18 -3.20 -18.64 -26.09
CA ILE A 18 -2.29 -18.30 -24.99
C ILE A 18 -1.13 -19.28 -25.04
N SER A 19 0.02 -18.80 -25.49
CA SER A 19 1.25 -19.57 -25.48
C SER A 19 1.60 -19.97 -24.04
N LEU A 20 1.77 -21.28 -23.79
CA LEU A 20 2.17 -21.81 -22.49
C LEU A 20 3.44 -21.11 -21.96
N LEU A 21 4.38 -20.82 -22.86
CA LEU A 21 5.62 -20.12 -22.54
C LEU A 21 5.33 -18.69 -22.04
N ALA A 22 4.38 -17.99 -22.65
CA ALA A 22 3.98 -16.66 -22.21
C ALA A 22 3.33 -16.71 -20.81
N VAL A 23 2.49 -17.72 -20.54
CA VAL A 23 1.89 -17.91 -19.20
C VAL A 23 2.97 -18.14 -18.14
N VAL A 24 3.91 -19.05 -18.42
CA VAL A 24 5.02 -19.34 -17.52
C VAL A 24 5.85 -18.09 -17.30
N GLN A 25 6.23 -17.37 -18.35
CA GLN A 25 7.03 -16.15 -18.25
C GLN A 25 6.33 -15.07 -17.40
N VAL A 26 5.04 -14.81 -17.64
CA VAL A 26 4.26 -13.84 -16.86
C VAL A 26 4.17 -14.27 -15.40
N SER A 27 3.92 -15.55 -15.12
CA SER A 27 3.87 -16.06 -13.75
C SER A 27 5.21 -15.89 -13.02
N LEU A 28 6.32 -16.12 -13.71
CA LEU A 28 7.67 -16.03 -13.16
C LEU A 28 8.04 -14.58 -12.84
N ILE A 29 7.66 -13.65 -13.72
CA ILE A 29 7.79 -12.20 -13.47
C ILE A 29 6.95 -11.80 -12.26
N LEU A 30 5.71 -12.27 -12.16
CA LEU A 30 4.82 -11.95 -11.04
C LEU A 30 5.39 -12.45 -9.70
N VAL A 31 5.93 -13.67 -9.69
CA VAL A 31 6.61 -14.27 -8.53
C VAL A 31 7.87 -13.48 -8.18
N ALA A 32 8.69 -13.12 -9.17
CA ALA A 32 9.91 -12.35 -8.93
C ALA A 32 9.60 -10.97 -8.34
N VAL A 33 8.61 -10.26 -8.89
CA VAL A 33 8.19 -8.94 -8.39
C VAL A 33 7.61 -9.04 -6.99
N SER A 34 6.77 -10.02 -6.72
CA SER A 34 6.20 -10.22 -5.38
C SER A 34 7.26 -10.62 -4.36
N ALA A 35 8.19 -11.51 -4.71
CA ALA A 35 9.31 -11.88 -3.87
C ALA A 35 10.22 -10.68 -3.56
N PHE A 36 10.53 -9.87 -4.58
CA PHE A 36 11.27 -8.62 -4.40
C PHE A 36 10.51 -7.67 -3.46
N ALA A 37 9.23 -7.43 -3.72
CA ALA A 37 8.41 -6.57 -2.87
C ALA A 37 8.34 -7.06 -1.42
N LEU A 38 8.31 -8.38 -1.17
CA LEU A 38 8.32 -8.96 0.17
C LEU A 38 9.68 -8.85 0.86
N LEU A 39 10.78 -9.12 0.14
CA LEU A 39 12.15 -8.97 0.65
C LEU A 39 12.46 -7.52 1.02
N PHE A 40 12.03 -6.57 0.20
CA PHE A 40 12.25 -5.14 0.42
C PHE A 40 11.11 -4.45 1.16
N LYS A 41 10.05 -5.19 1.56
CA LYS A 41 8.95 -4.68 2.37
C LYS A 41 9.40 -3.92 3.62
N PRO A 42 10.35 -4.40 4.46
CA PRO A 42 10.81 -3.64 5.62
C PRO A 42 11.47 -2.31 5.23
N LEU A 43 12.21 -2.29 4.11
CA LEU A 43 12.86 -1.08 3.60
C LEU A 43 11.82 -0.06 3.12
N LEU A 44 10.85 -0.50 2.31
CA LEU A 44 9.76 0.34 1.80
C LEU A 44 8.92 0.92 2.93
N VAL A 45 8.60 0.11 3.95
CA VAL A 45 7.88 0.57 5.14
C VAL A 45 8.71 1.56 5.97
N GLY A 46 10.02 1.34 6.08
CA GLY A 46 10.93 2.27 6.74
C GLY A 46 10.95 3.64 6.06
N ILE A 47 11.09 3.67 4.73
CA ILE A 47 11.08 4.90 3.93
C ILE A 47 9.73 5.59 4.03
N ALA A 48 8.62 4.86 3.91
CA ALA A 48 7.28 5.42 4.06
C ALA A 48 7.07 6.05 5.45
N ARG A 49 7.52 5.38 6.52
CA ARG A 49 7.47 5.94 7.88
C ARG A 49 8.33 7.20 8.01
N ALA A 50 9.52 7.21 7.42
CA ALA A 50 10.37 8.40 7.42
C ALA A 50 9.71 9.57 6.69
N MET A 51 9.13 9.33 5.50
CA MET A 51 8.36 10.35 4.77
C MET A 51 7.16 10.85 5.57
N VAL A 52 6.42 9.97 6.24
CA VAL A 52 5.31 10.36 7.11
C VAL A 52 5.79 11.21 8.27
N LEU A 53 6.96 10.92 8.85
CA LEU A 53 7.53 11.75 9.91
C LEU A 53 8.02 13.11 9.41
N VAL A 54 8.48 13.21 8.16
CA VAL A 54 8.81 14.50 7.53
C VAL A 54 7.56 15.36 7.36
N VAL A 55 6.45 14.77 6.89
CA VAL A 55 5.20 15.51 6.67
C VAL A 55 4.43 15.77 7.98
N ARG A 56 4.43 14.81 8.90
CA ARG A 56 3.80 14.89 10.22
C ARG A 56 4.79 14.47 11.29
N PRO A 57 5.63 15.40 11.77
CA PRO A 57 6.60 15.10 12.82
C PRO A 57 5.87 14.63 14.08
N LYS A 58 6.23 13.42 14.56
CA LYS A 58 5.72 12.91 15.84
C LYS A 58 6.38 13.70 16.98
N LEU A 59 5.56 14.31 17.83
CA LEU A 59 6.03 14.96 19.06
C LEU A 59 6.74 13.95 19.95
N SER A 60 8.00 14.25 20.31
CA SER A 60 8.80 13.46 21.25
C SER A 60 8.16 13.45 22.64
N ARG A 61 8.50 12.47 23.48
CA ARG A 61 7.96 12.38 24.86
C ARG A 61 8.25 13.65 25.67
N GLU A 62 9.44 14.21 25.52
CA GLU A 62 9.83 15.45 26.20
C GLU A 62 9.02 16.65 25.70
N GLN A 63 8.79 16.76 24.39
CA GLN A 63 7.95 17.82 23.82
C GLN A 63 6.49 17.72 24.29
N ARG A 64 5.99 16.51 24.55
CA ARG A 64 4.64 16.31 25.11
C ARG A 64 4.54 16.79 26.56
N LEU A 65 5.54 16.46 27.38
CA LEU A 65 5.61 16.90 28.77
C LEU A 65 5.73 18.42 28.87
N ALA A 66 6.61 19.03 28.05
CA ALA A 66 6.75 20.48 28.00
C ALA A 66 5.42 21.17 27.60
N ARG A 67 4.67 20.61 26.65
CA ARG A 67 3.34 21.11 26.29
C ARG A 67 2.31 20.99 27.41
N GLN A 68 2.39 19.94 28.23
CA GLN A 68 1.51 19.79 29.39
C GLN A 68 1.84 20.82 30.47
N GLN A 69 3.12 20.98 30.79
CA GLN A 69 3.61 21.98 31.76
C GLN A 69 3.21 23.40 31.36
N LEU A 70 3.38 23.78 30.08
CA LEU A 70 2.97 25.09 29.59
C LEU A 70 1.45 25.33 29.72
N ARG A 71 0.62 24.29 29.54
CA ARG A 71 -0.83 24.38 29.73
C ARG A 71 -1.20 24.55 31.20
N GLU A 72 -0.50 23.86 32.10
CA GLU A 72 -0.69 23.98 33.54
C GLU A 72 -0.32 25.37 34.03
N GLU A 73 0.82 25.90 33.58
CA GLU A 73 1.24 27.28 33.89
C GLU A 73 0.24 28.32 33.37
N GLN A 74 -0.27 28.13 32.15
CA GLN A 74 -1.30 29.02 31.60
C GLN A 74 -2.60 28.96 32.42
N ALA A 75 -3.03 27.77 32.85
CA ALA A 75 -4.22 27.61 33.68
C ALA A 75 -4.05 28.26 35.06
N LEU A 76 -2.85 28.18 35.66
CA LEU A 76 -2.54 28.86 36.92
C LEU A 76 -2.57 30.37 36.75
N LYS A 77 -1.97 30.91 35.68
CA LYS A 77 -2.01 32.35 35.38
C LYS A 77 -3.44 32.86 35.21
N LEU A 78 -4.30 32.14 34.49
CA LEU A 78 -5.70 32.49 34.32
C LEU A 78 -6.47 32.48 35.65
N ARG A 79 -6.17 31.54 36.54
CA ARG A 79 -6.77 31.49 37.89
C ARG A 79 -6.30 32.60 38.82
N GLN A 80 -5.10 33.14 38.62
CA GLN A 80 -4.59 34.27 39.40
C GLN A 80 -5.14 35.62 38.92
N GLN A 81 -5.69 35.67 37.71
CA GLN A 81 -6.26 36.88 37.10
C GLN A 81 -7.79 36.97 37.21
N ALA A 82 -8.43 35.91 37.72
CA ALA A 82 -9.87 35.84 38.00
C ALA A 82 -10.13 36.04 39.49
#